data_AF-A0A0A9AWZ6-F1
#
_entry.id   AF-A0A0A9AWZ6-F1
#
_cell.length_a   1.000
_cell.length_b   1.000
_cell.length_c   1.000
_cell.angle_alpha   90.00
_cell.angle_beta   90.00
_cell.angle_gamma   90.00
#
_symmetry.space_group_name_H-M   'P 1'
#
loop_
_entity.id
_entity.type
_entity.pdbx_description
1 polymer ?
#
loop_
_entity_poly.entity_id
_entity_poly.type
_entity_poly.pdbx_seq_one_letter_code
_entity_poly.pdbx_strand_id
1 'polypeptide(L)' 'MAAAEEAFAALKTALTTAPVLTMSNFTLPFTVECDASGSGFGAVLHQGAGPIAFFSRPIASRHQALAAYERELIGLV' A
#
# COMPACT_ATOMS: atom_id res chain seq x y z
N MET A 1 10.39 22.39 5.84
CA MET A 1 11.41 21.84 4.94
C MET A 1 11.91 20.48 5.41
N ALA A 2 12.26 20.33 6.71
CA ALA A 2 12.74 19.07 7.29
C ALA A 2 11.87 17.82 7.01
N ALA A 3 10.54 17.91 7.11
CA ALA A 3 9.65 16.76 6.88
C ALA A 3 9.68 16.23 5.44
N ALA A 4 9.96 17.08 4.45
CA ALA A 4 10.05 16.65 3.05
C ALA A 4 11.37 15.90 2.79
N GLU A 5 12.47 16.38 3.38
CA GLU A 5 13.76 15.70 3.34
C GLU A 5 13.70 14.33 4.02
N GLU A 6 13.04 14.24 5.17
CA GLU A 6 12.87 12.99 5.91
C GLU A 6 12.02 11.98 5.13
N ALA A 7 10.89 12.41 4.57
CA ALA A 7 10.06 11.55 3.72
C ALA A 7 10.82 11.07 2.48
N PHE A 8 11.63 11.94 1.86
CA PHE A 8 12.46 11.58 0.71
C PHE A 8 13.57 10.58 1.09
N ALA A 9 14.22 10.76 2.24
CA ALA A 9 15.22 9.83 2.75
C ALA A 9 14.60 8.46 3.07
N ALA A 10 13.42 8.43 3.70
CA ALA A 10 12.68 7.21 3.97
C ALA A 10 12.31 6.47 2.67
N LEU A 11 11.83 7.20 1.66
CA LEU A 11 11.53 6.64 0.34
C LEU A 11 12.79 6.06 -0.33
N LYS A 12 13.92 6.77 -0.25
CA LYS A 12 15.19 6.29 -0.79
C LYS A 12 15.62 4.98 -0.13
N THR A 13 15.57 4.91 1.20
CA THR A 13 15.87 3.68 1.94
C THR A 13 14.95 2.55 1.50
N ALA A 14 13.63 2.79 1.51
CA ALA A 14 12.64 1.79 1.12
C ALA A 14 12.85 1.24 -0.30
N LEU A 15 13.25 2.08 -1.26
CA LEU A 15 13.58 1.66 -2.62
C LEU A 15 14.88 0.83 -2.67
N THR A 16 15.90 1.20 -1.89
CA THR A 16 17.19 0.48 -1.88
C THR A 16 17.15 -0.83 -1.08
N THR A 17 16.21 -0.98 -0.15
CA THR A 17 16.02 -2.18 0.68
C THR A 17 14.76 -2.95 0.34
N ALA A 18 14.10 -2.62 -0.78
CA ALA A 18 12.85 -3.24 -1.16
C ALA A 18 13.04 -4.77 -1.25
N PRO A 19 12.15 -5.58 -0.65
CA PRO A 19 12.20 -7.02 -0.81
C PRO A 19 12.07 -7.35 -2.30
N VAL A 20 12.80 -8.37 -2.75
CA VAL A 20 12.71 -8.85 -4.13
C VAL A 20 11.27 -9.26 -4.40
N LEU A 21 10.61 -8.52 -5.28
CA LEU A 21 9.24 -8.83 -5.69
C LEU A 21 9.23 -10.20 -6.38
N THR A 22 8.29 -11.03 -5.98
CA THR A 22 8.12 -12.35 -6.58
C THR A 22 7.36 -12.23 -7.90
N MET A 23 7.72 -13.07 -8.87
CA MET A 23 6.98 -13.15 -10.13
C MET A 23 5.63 -13.81 -9.89
N SER A 24 4.57 -13.26 -10.48
CA SER A 24 3.21 -13.79 -10.32
C SER A 24 3.08 -15.20 -10.93
N ASN A 25 2.50 -16.11 -10.16
CA ASN A 25 2.14 -17.44 -10.63
C ASN A 25 0.62 -17.56 -10.73
N PHE A 26 0.11 -17.56 -11.96
CA PHE A 26 -1.34 -17.61 -12.23
C PHE A 26 -2.00 -18.95 -11.91
N THR A 27 -1.23 -19.99 -11.57
CA THR A 27 -1.80 -21.27 -11.10
C THR A 27 -2.10 -21.27 -9.59
N LEU A 28 -1.62 -20.26 -8.86
CA LEU A 28 -1.84 -20.10 -7.43
C LEU A 28 -2.85 -18.99 -7.16
N PRO A 29 -3.64 -19.09 -6.07
CA PRO A 29 -4.52 -18.01 -5.65
C PRO A 29 -3.70 -16.76 -5.30
N PHE A 30 -4.25 -15.59 -5.63
CA PHE A 30 -3.72 -14.30 -5.21
C PHE A 30 -4.36 -13.90 -3.88
N THR A 31 -3.55 -13.38 -2.96
CA THR A 31 -4.03 -12.75 -1.73
C THR A 31 -3.74 -11.25 -1.81
N VAL A 32 -4.76 -10.46 -1.48
CA VAL A 32 -4.65 -9.00 -1.37
C VAL A 32 -4.89 -8.63 0.08
N GLU A 33 -3.90 -8.02 0.70
CA GLU A 33 -4.01 -7.43 2.03
C GLU A 33 -4.13 -5.92 1.88
N CYS A 34 -5.21 -5.34 2.36
CA CYS A 34 -5.47 -3.90 2.29
C CYS A 34 -5.48 -3.28 3.68
N ASP A 35 -4.96 -2.05 3.78
CA ASP A 35 -5.07 -1.20 4.96
C ASP A 35 -5.48 0.22 4.55
N ALA A 36 -6.28 0.88 5.38
CA ALA A 36 -6.78 2.23 5.14
C ALA A 36 -6.50 3.14 6.34
N SER A 37 -5.52 4.01 6.18
CA SER A 37 -5.23 5.06 7.15
C SER A 37 -6.13 6.28 6.96
N GLY A 38 -6.02 7.27 7.86
CA GLY A 38 -6.72 8.55 7.73
C GLY A 38 -6.29 9.38 6.50
N SER A 39 -5.13 9.10 5.92
CA SER A 39 -4.52 9.89 4.84
C SER A 39 -4.34 9.12 3.53
N GLY A 40 -4.43 7.79 3.53
CA GLY A 40 -4.23 6.99 2.33
C GLY A 40 -4.58 5.53 2.49
N PHE A 41 -4.79 4.89 1.35
CA PHE A 41 -4.99 3.46 1.18
C PHE A 41 -3.65 2.81 0.86
N GLY A 42 -3.39 1.66 1.46
CA GLY A 42 -2.29 0.77 1.13
C GLY A 42 -2.86 -0.61 0.79
N ALA A 43 -2.23 -1.28 -0.17
CA ALA A 43 -2.51 -2.68 -0.43
C ALA A 43 -1.24 -3.43 -0.84
N VAL A 44 -1.17 -4.70 -0.49
CA VAL A 44 -0.11 -5.63 -0.88
C VAL A 44 -0.74 -6.79 -1.61
N LEU A 45 -0.32 -6.99 -2.86
CA LEU A 45 -0.62 -8.21 -3.61
C LEU A 45 0.51 -9.21 -3.33
N HIS A 46 0.16 -10.39 -2.85
CA HIS A 46 1.16 -11.43 -2.57
C HIS A 46 0.62 -12.82 -2.88
N GLN A 47 1.56 -13.74 -3.08
CA GLN A 47 1.34 -15.18 -3.16
C GLN A 47 2.34 -15.85 -2.23
N GLY A 48 2.12 -17.11 -1.82
CA GLY A 48 2.84 -17.74 -0.69
C GLY A 48 4.37 -17.50 -0.60
N ALA A 49 5.07 -17.33 -1.73
CA ALA A 49 6.50 -17.06 -1.80
C ALA A 49 6.93 -15.61 -1.45
N GLY A 50 6.00 -14.65 -1.36
CA GLY A 50 6.28 -13.26 -1.01
C GLY A 50 5.41 -12.22 -1.74
N PRO A 51 5.64 -10.93 -1.48
CA PRO A 51 4.92 -9.83 -2.12
C PRO A 51 5.26 -9.74 -3.61
N ILE A 52 4.22 -9.57 -4.42
CA ILE A 52 4.29 -9.38 -5.88
C ILE A 52 4.26 -7.91 -6.23
N ALA A 53 3.39 -7.14 -5.56
CA ALA A 53 3.25 -5.72 -5.81
C ALA A 53 2.76 -4.99 -4.55
N PHE A 54 3.18 -3.73 -4.42
CA PHE A 54 2.70 -2.79 -3.43
C PHE A 54 1.90 -1.70 -4.12
N PHE A 55 0.76 -1.34 -3.55
CA PHE A 55 -0.10 -0.28 -4.01
C PHE A 55 -0.31 0.72 -2.87
N SER A 56 -0.25 2.01 -3.19
CA SER A 56 -0.63 3.04 -2.24
C SER A 56 -1.28 4.21 -2.97
N ARG A 57 -2.32 4.79 -2.37
CA ARG A 57 -3.06 5.91 -2.93
C ARG A 57 -3.52 6.87 -1.84
N PRO A 58 -3.32 8.19 -1.98
CA PRO A 58 -3.87 9.15 -1.04
C PRO A 58 -5.40 9.14 -1.07
N ILE A 59 -6.01 9.29 0.10
CA ILE A 59 -7.47 9.36 0.20
C ILE A 59 -7.95 10.73 -0.30
N ALA A 60 -9.02 10.74 -1.10
CA ALA A 60 -9.62 11.99 -1.55
C ALA A 60 -10.17 12.77 -0.35
N SER A 61 -10.03 14.10 -0.34
CA SER A 61 -10.44 14.96 0.79
C SER A 61 -11.89 14.73 1.22
N ARG A 62 -12.79 14.44 0.28
CA ARG A 62 -14.20 14.13 0.56
C ARG A 62 -14.42 12.83 1.35
N HIS A 63 -13.47 11.91 1.34
CA HIS A 63 -13.57 10.62 2.04
C HIS A 63 -12.78 10.61 3.36
N GLN A 64 -12.02 11.67 3.68
CA GLN A 64 -11.22 11.75 4.92
C GLN A 64 -12.08 11.74 6.18
N ALA A 65 -13.27 12.35 6.12
CA ALA A 65 -14.19 12.45 7.25
C ALA A 65 -15.05 11.18 7.46
N LEU A 66 -14.94 10.18 6.57
CA LEU A 66 -15.70 8.94 6.68
C LEU A 66 -15.15 8.05 7.78
N ALA A 67 -16.02 7.19 8.31
CA ALA A 67 -15.63 6.22 9.32
C ALA A 67 -14.57 5.24 8.77
N ALA A 68 -13.78 4.63 9.66
CA ALA A 68 -12.69 3.73 9.27
C ALA A 68 -13.18 2.60 8.35
N TYR A 69 -14.30 1.95 8.68
CA TYR A 69 -14.87 0.86 7.87
C TYR A 69 -15.32 1.31 6.47
N GLU A 70 -15.82 2.55 6.32
CA GLU A 70 -16.19 3.10 5.01
C GLU A 70 -14.95 3.41 4.18
N ARG A 71 -13.88 3.91 4.82
CA ARG A 71 -12.59 4.14 4.16
C ARG A 71 -11.97 2.81 3.73
N GLU A 72 -11.98 1.79 4.57
CA GLU A 72 -11.53 0.44 4.22
C GLU A 72 -12.30 -0.11 3.02
N LEU A 73 -13.63 0.04 2.99
CA LEU A 73 -14.46 -0.39 1.86
C LEU A 73 -14.10 0.36 0.56
N ILE A 74 -13.86 1.67 0.64
CA ILE A 74 -13.41 2.48 -0.52
C ILE A 74 -12.00 2.08 -0.96
N GLY A 75 -11.12 1.71 -0.04
CA GLY A 75 -9.77 1.24 -0.36
C GLY A 75 -9.75 -0.12 -1.07
N LEU A 76 -10.79 -0.93 -0.88
CA LEU A 76 -10.97 -2.24 -1.50
C LEU A 76 -11.57 -2.18 -2.93
N VAL A 77 -12.28 -1.10 -3.28
CA VAL A 77 -13.06 -0.95 -4.55
C VAL A 77 -12.35 -0.03 -5.53
#